data_AF-A0A7X6HAS5-F1
#
_entry.id   AF-A0A7X6HAS5-F1
#
_cell.length_a   1.000
_cell.length_b   1.000
_cell.length_c   1.000
_cell.angle_alpha   90.00
_cell.angle_beta   90.00
_cell.angle_gamma   90.00
#
_symmetry.space_group_name_H-M   'P 1'
#
loop_
_entity.id
_entity.type
_entity.pdbx_description
1 polymer ?
#
loop_
_entity_poly.entity_id
_entity_poly.type
_entity_poly.pdbx_seq_one_letter_code
_entity_poly.pdbx_strand_id
1 'polypeptide(L)'
;MPARLGLAAVVVTAAAITMLQAVDGVTLKWAVDTWAAAPADRQETVFAAAQALRWTEYSLQSYANVLLGLTLVLYGLALALGTAYPRWTGWSAAASGTAWIVHGLMVPYLGLFESIPRGVALVLLYLWAFIMAFRMWRRAGREPGTASSAG
;
A
#
# COMPACT_ATOMS: atom_id res chain seq x y z
N MET A 1 17.41 -9.18 -13.03
CA MET A 1 17.72 -8.59 -11.71
C MET A 1 16.62 -7.67 -11.15
N PRO A 2 16.08 -6.66 -11.87
CA PRO A 2 15.06 -5.75 -11.32
C PRO A 2 13.72 -6.40 -10.97
N ALA A 3 13.30 -7.45 -11.71
CA ALA A 3 12.04 -8.15 -11.45
C ALA A 3 12.00 -8.85 -10.07
N ARG A 4 13.13 -9.37 -9.58
CA ARG A 4 13.21 -10.03 -8.26
C ARG A 4 13.10 -9.02 -7.11
N LEU A 5 13.71 -7.84 -7.28
CA LEU A 5 13.62 -6.75 -6.31
C LEU A 5 12.19 -6.19 -6.23
N GLY A 6 11.53 -6.01 -7.38
CA GLY A 6 10.12 -5.61 -7.42
C GLY A 6 9.20 -6.62 -6.72
N LEU A 7 9.37 -7.92 -7.01
CA LEU A 7 8.61 -8.98 -6.36
C LEU A 7 8.82 -8.98 -4.84
N ALA A 8 10.07 -8.93 -4.39
CA ALA A 8 10.39 -8.88 -2.96
C ALA A 8 9.76 -7.65 -2.28
N ALA A 9 9.82 -6.48 -2.91
CA ALA A 9 9.24 -5.25 -2.39
C ALA A 9 7.71 -5.34 -2.26
N VAL A 10 7.01 -5.90 -3.25
CA VAL A 10 5.55 -6.13 -3.19
C VAL A 10 5.20 -7.11 -2.08
N VAL A 11 5.93 -8.22 -1.96
CA VAL A 11 5.66 -9.24 -0.92
C VAL A 11 5.82 -8.64 0.48
N VAL A 12 6.90 -7.90 0.72
CA VAL A 12 7.14 -7.23 2.01
C VAL A 12 6.08 -6.16 2.28
N THR A 13 5.67 -5.40 1.26
CA THR A 13 4.57 -4.43 1.38
C THR A 13 3.24 -5.10 1.74
N ALA A 14 2.89 -6.19 1.05
CA ALA A 14 1.66 -6.94 1.31
C ALA A 14 1.65 -7.55 2.72
N ALA A 15 2.80 -8.07 3.19
CA ALA A 15 2.95 -8.56 4.55
C ALA A 15 2.76 -7.44 5.58
N ALA A 16 3.35 -6.26 5.35
CA ALA A 16 3.20 -5.10 6.24
C ALA A 16 1.75 -4.61 6.30
N ILE A 17 1.05 -4.53 5.16
CA ILE A 17 -0.38 -4.17 5.11
C ILE A 17 -1.22 -5.23 5.81
N THR A 18 -0.92 -6.51 5.64
CA THR A 18 -1.64 -7.60 6.32
C THR A 18 -1.49 -7.50 7.83
N MET A 19 -0.27 -7.23 8.32
CA MET A 19 -0.01 -7.02 9.74
C MET A 19 -0.74 -5.79 10.29
N LEU A 20 -0.76 -4.70 9.52
CA LEU A 20 -1.57 -3.52 9.84
C LEU A 20 -3.05 -3.89 10.00
N GLN A 21 -3.64 -4.64 9.07
CA GLN A 21 -5.05 -5.04 9.16
C GLN A 21 -5.32 -5.98 10.36
N ALA A 22 -4.35 -6.82 10.73
CA ALA A 22 -4.47 -7.66 11.93
C ALA A 22 -4.49 -6.82 13.23
N VAL A 23 -3.73 -5.72 13.28
CA VAL A 23 -3.72 -4.83 14.44
C VAL A 23 -4.94 -3.92 14.46
N ASP A 24 -5.17 -3.17 13.38
CA ASP A 24 -6.28 -2.19 13.26
C ASP A 24 -7.66 -2.88 13.25
N GLY A 25 -7.87 -3.82 12.33
CA GLY A 25 -9.19 -4.42 12.12
C GLY A 25 -9.57 -5.47 13.17
N VAL A 26 -8.60 -6.29 13.61
CA VAL A 26 -8.88 -7.42 14.50
C VAL A 26 -8.55 -7.09 15.95
N THR A 27 -7.27 -6.81 16.24
CA THR A 27 -6.80 -6.72 17.63
C THR A 27 -7.36 -5.49 18.34
N LEU A 28 -7.33 -4.33 17.69
CA LEU A 28 -7.83 -3.08 18.25
C LEU A 28 -9.34 -3.13 18.47
N LYS A 29 -10.11 -3.80 17.59
CA LYS A 29 -11.53 -4.06 17.80
C LYS A 29 -11.78 -4.78 19.13
N TRP A 30 -11.10 -5.89 19.38
CA TRP A 30 -11.26 -6.64 20.63
C TRP A 30 -10.87 -5.80 21.85
N ALA A 31 -9.81 -5.02 21.76
CA ALA A 31 -9.38 -4.15 22.85
C ALA A 31 -10.39 -3.05 23.18
N VAL A 32 -10.98 -2.42 22.15
CA VAL A 32 -12.01 -1.39 22.30
C VAL A 32 -13.32 -1.99 22.84
N ASP A 33 -13.75 -3.14 22.31
CA ASP A 33 -14.95 -3.84 22.80
C ASP A 33 -14.77 -4.23 24.28
N THR A 34 -13.58 -4.69 24.67
CA THR A 34 -13.24 -5.02 26.07
C THR A 34 -13.24 -3.78 26.96
N TRP A 35 -12.68 -2.66 26.49
CA TRP A 35 -12.71 -1.38 27.20
C TRP A 35 -14.13 -0.87 27.41
N ALA A 36 -14.98 -0.94 26.38
CA ALA A 36 -16.36 -0.49 26.44
C ALA A 36 -17.22 -1.30 27.42
N ALA A 37 -16.90 -2.58 27.62
CA ALA A 37 -17.58 -3.46 28.58
C ALA A 37 -16.95 -3.44 29.99
N ALA A 38 -15.86 -2.70 30.21
CA ALA A 38 -15.13 -2.72 31.47
C ALA A 38 -15.89 -1.99 32.60
N PRO A 39 -15.86 -2.53 33.84
CA PRO A 39 -16.28 -1.79 35.03
C PRO A 39 -15.50 -0.49 35.23
N ALA A 40 -16.13 0.52 35.85
CA ALA A 40 -15.56 1.85 36.02
C ALA A 40 -14.20 1.87 36.74
N ASP A 41 -13.98 0.97 37.70
CA ASP A 41 -12.73 0.83 38.46
C ASP A 41 -11.57 0.26 37.63
N ARG A 42 -11.84 -0.39 36.48
CA ARG A 42 -10.83 -0.98 35.59
C ARG A 42 -10.77 -0.34 34.20
N GLN A 43 -11.70 0.55 33.90
CA GLN A 43 -11.85 1.13 32.57
C GLN A 43 -10.59 1.87 32.11
N GLU A 44 -9.92 2.61 32.99
CA GLU A 44 -8.66 3.31 32.66
C GLU A 44 -7.53 2.34 32.30
N THR A 45 -7.37 1.25 33.05
CA THR A 45 -6.34 0.24 32.78
C THR A 45 -6.56 -0.46 31.44
N VAL A 46 -7.82 -0.80 31.11
CA VAL A 46 -8.14 -1.43 29.82
C VAL A 46 -7.99 -0.43 28.67
N PHE A 47 -8.30 0.85 28.90
CA PHE A 47 -8.07 1.91 27.90
C PHE A 47 -6.59 2.04 27.51
N ALA A 48 -5.68 1.97 28.49
CA ALA A 48 -4.25 2.03 28.22
C ALA A 48 -3.77 0.91 27.27
N ALA A 49 -4.34 -0.30 27.40
CA ALA A 49 -4.04 -1.40 26.48
C ALA A 49 -4.55 -1.13 25.05
N ALA A 50 -5.77 -0.59 24.90
CA ALA A 50 -6.30 -0.18 23.59
C ALA A 50 -5.48 0.96 22.97
N GLN A 51 -5.03 1.92 23.78
CA GLN A 51 -4.19 3.02 23.35
C GLN A 51 -2.81 2.54 22.85
N ALA A 52 -2.17 1.59 23.54
CA ALA A 52 -0.92 0.99 23.09
C ALA A 52 -1.05 0.29 21.72
N LEU A 53 -2.17 -0.39 21.47
CA LEU A 53 -2.47 -0.98 20.17
C LEU A 53 -2.67 0.08 19.09
N ARG A 54 -3.33 1.20 19.41
CA ARG A 54 -3.46 2.35 18.50
C ARG A 54 -2.11 3.00 18.14
N TRP A 55 -1.15 3.06 19.06
CA TRP A 55 0.21 3.52 18.72
C TRP A 55 0.98 2.52 17.86
N THR A 56 0.74 1.22 18.08
CA THR A 56 1.29 0.15 17.24
C THR A 56 0.74 0.24 15.82
N GLU A 57 -0.54 0.54 15.67
CA GLU A 57 -1.19 0.83 14.40
C GLU A 57 -0.53 2.01 13.66
N TYR A 58 -0.27 3.14 14.34
CA TYR A 58 0.43 4.28 13.72
C TYR A 58 1.78 3.88 13.15
N SER A 59 2.53 3.07 13.90
CA SER A 59 3.84 2.57 13.48
C SER A 59 3.75 1.64 12.26
N LEU A 60 2.82 0.68 12.29
CA LEU A 60 2.58 -0.23 11.16
C LEU A 60 2.09 0.51 9.92
N GLN A 61 1.18 1.47 10.07
CA GLN A 61 0.67 2.31 8.98
C GLN A 61 1.79 3.12 8.34
N SER A 62 2.69 3.69 9.14
CA SER A 62 3.89 4.39 8.66
C SER A 62 4.76 3.49 7.79
N TYR A 63 5.15 2.32 8.30
CA TYR A 63 5.99 1.39 7.56
C TYR A 63 5.31 0.82 6.31
N ALA A 64 4.03 0.47 6.39
CA ALA A 64 3.26 0.00 5.24
C ALA A 64 3.21 1.04 4.11
N ASN A 65 2.99 2.32 4.45
CA ASN A 65 2.99 3.41 3.49
C ASN A 65 4.38 3.65 2.85
N VAL A 66 5.45 3.61 3.66
CA VAL A 66 6.82 3.76 3.14
C VAL A 66 7.20 2.59 2.22
N LEU A 67 6.86 1.35 2.59
CA LEU A 67 7.12 0.15 1.78
C LEU A 67 6.33 0.16 0.47
N LEU A 68 5.04 0.54 0.54
CA LEU A 68 4.22 0.75 -0.66
C LEU A 68 4.84 1.80 -1.56
N GLY A 69 5.27 2.92 -0.99
CA GLY A 69 5.91 3.99 -1.74
C GLY A 69 7.21 3.56 -2.41
N LEU A 70 8.09 2.84 -1.70
CA LEU A 70 9.32 2.27 -2.25
C LEU A 70 9.02 1.30 -3.39
N THR A 71 8.03 0.43 -3.21
CA THR A 71 7.57 -0.50 -4.24
C THR A 71 7.15 0.23 -5.51
N LEU A 72 6.32 1.27 -5.38
CA LEU A 72 5.85 2.07 -6.50
C LEU A 72 6.98 2.86 -7.18
N VAL A 73 7.95 3.36 -6.43
CA VAL A 73 9.16 4.01 -7.00
C VAL A 73 9.97 3.01 -7.81
N LEU A 74 10.25 1.81 -7.28
CA LEU A 74 11.03 0.79 -7.98
C LEU A 74 10.34 0.32 -9.26
N TYR A 75 9.03 0.03 -9.20
CA TYR A 75 8.25 -0.33 -10.39
C TYR A 75 8.10 0.83 -11.38
N GLY A 76 7.84 2.04 -10.87
CA GLY A 76 7.70 3.24 -11.68
C GLY A 76 8.97 3.56 -12.46
N LEU A 77 10.14 3.50 -11.81
CA LEU A 77 11.43 3.68 -12.46
C LEU A 77 11.71 2.56 -13.48
N ALA A 78 11.41 1.30 -13.16
CA ALA A 78 11.56 0.20 -14.11
C ALA A 78 10.71 0.41 -15.38
N LEU A 79 9.49 0.93 -15.23
CA LEU A 79 8.60 1.26 -16.36
C LEU A 79 9.05 2.52 -17.12
N ALA A 80 9.53 3.54 -16.41
CA ALA A 80 9.96 4.80 -17.02
C ALA A 80 11.26 4.64 -17.82
N LEU A 81 12.16 3.76 -17.36
CA LEU A 81 13.44 3.48 -18.00
C LEU A 81 13.34 2.38 -19.06
N GLY A 82 12.32 1.52 -18.99
CA GLY A 82 12.04 0.50 -20.00
C GLY A 82 11.39 1.03 -21.29
N THR A 83 11.26 0.15 -22.28
CA THR A 83 10.61 0.44 -23.58
C THR A 83 9.22 -0.20 -23.72
N ALA A 84 8.80 -1.04 -22.77
CA ALA A 84 7.57 -1.81 -22.85
C ALA A 84 6.29 -0.98 -22.67
N TYR A 85 6.37 0.20 -22.03
CA TYR A 85 5.25 1.09 -21.75
C TYR A 85 5.66 2.56 -21.93
N PRO A 86 4.71 3.49 -22.19
CA PRO A 86 5.00 4.92 -22.24
C PRO A 86 5.59 5.44 -20.92
N ARG A 87 6.71 6.17 -21.04
CA ARG A 87 7.54 6.60 -19.91
C ARG A 87 6.79 7.37 -18.82
N TRP A 88 5.80 8.18 -19.21
CA TRP A 88 4.97 8.96 -18.27
C TRP A 88 4.21 8.07 -17.27
N THR A 89 3.85 6.85 -17.69
CA THR A 89 3.18 5.86 -16.83
C THR A 89 4.12 5.39 -15.72
N GLY A 90 5.42 5.28 -16.00
CA GLY A 90 6.41 4.97 -14.97
C GLY A 90 6.61 6.14 -14.00
N TRP A 91 6.71 7.36 -14.54
CA TRP A 91 6.86 8.57 -13.71
C TRP A 91 5.66 8.83 -12.82
N SER A 92 4.42 8.56 -13.25
CA SER A 92 3.24 8.72 -12.41
C SER A 92 3.24 7.75 -11.22
N ALA A 93 3.67 6.50 -11.42
CA ALA A 93 3.84 5.53 -10.33
C ALA A 93 4.95 5.96 -9.37
N ALA A 94 6.09 6.42 -9.88
CA ALA A 94 7.17 6.90 -9.04
C ALA A 94 6.76 8.13 -8.21
N ALA A 95 6.04 9.08 -8.80
CA ALA A 95 5.51 10.24 -8.09
C ALA A 95 4.48 9.85 -7.01
N SER A 96 3.58 8.89 -7.30
CA SER A 96 2.68 8.31 -6.30
C SER A 96 3.45 7.69 -5.14
N GLY A 97 4.51 6.92 -5.45
CA GLY A 97 5.34 6.28 -4.45
C GLY A 97 6.07 7.27 -3.54
N THR A 98 6.63 8.33 -4.11
CA THR A 98 7.24 9.42 -3.33
C THR A 98 6.21 10.07 -2.38
N ALA A 99 4.99 10.33 -2.86
CA ALA A 99 3.94 10.91 -2.03
C ALA A 99 3.50 9.98 -0.88
N TRP A 100 3.46 8.66 -1.11
CA TRP A 100 3.24 7.65 -0.06
C TRP A 100 4.37 7.64 0.99
N ILE A 101 5.63 7.75 0.57
CA ILE A 101 6.77 7.84 1.49
C ILE A 101 6.64 9.09 2.38
N VAL A 102 6.35 10.25 1.77
CA VAL A 102 6.16 11.49 2.52
C VAL A 102 5.03 11.34 3.54
N HIS A 103 3.87 10.84 3.14
CA HIS A 103 2.77 10.61 4.08
C HIS A 103 3.16 9.62 5.19
N GLY A 104 3.79 8.50 4.82
CA GLY A 104 4.24 7.47 5.77
C GLY A 104 5.19 8.01 6.83
N LEU A 105 6.11 8.90 6.48
CA LEU A 105 7.03 9.54 7.43
C LEU A 105 6.34 10.53 8.38
N MET A 106 5.16 11.04 8.03
CA MET A 106 4.39 11.95 8.88
C MET A 106 3.55 11.21 9.94
N VAL A 107 3.07 10.00 9.64
CA VAL A 107 2.15 9.22 10.50
C VAL A 107 2.65 9.03 11.93
N PRO A 108 3.93 8.71 12.22
CA PRO A 108 4.40 8.51 13.60
C PRO A 108 4.27 9.75 14.48
N TYR A 109 4.29 10.95 13.87
CA TYR A 109 4.26 12.22 14.57
C TYR A 109 2.87 12.83 14.65
N LEU A 110 2.03 12.59 13.64
CA LEU A 110 0.72 13.22 13.49
C LEU A 110 -0.45 12.25 13.68
N GLY A 111 -0.17 10.96 13.89
CA GLY A 111 -1.18 9.90 14.00
C GLY A 111 -1.80 9.54 12.66
N LEU A 112 -3.07 9.13 12.67
CA LEU A 112 -3.85 8.86 11.46
C LEU A 112 -4.61 10.12 11.07
N PHE A 113 -4.31 10.64 9.88
CA PHE A 113 -4.87 11.89 9.40
C PHE A 113 -4.94 11.90 7.87
N GLU A 114 -5.78 12.77 7.34
CA GLU A 114 -5.82 13.06 5.92
C GLU A 114 -4.76 14.11 5.57
N SER A 115 -4.04 13.88 4.47
CA SER A 115 -2.96 14.76 4.05
C SER A 115 -2.96 14.94 2.53
N ILE A 116 -2.49 16.10 2.06
CA ILE A 116 -2.33 16.36 0.63
C ILE A 116 -1.43 15.29 -0.03
N PRO A 117 -0.26 14.90 0.55
CA PRO A 117 0.55 13.80 0.00
C PRO A 117 -0.23 12.50 -0.18
N ARG A 118 -1.06 12.10 0.80
CA ARG A 118 -1.91 10.90 0.69
C ARG A 118 -2.91 11.02 -0.46
N GLY A 119 -3.59 12.17 -0.59
CA GLY A 119 -4.52 12.42 -1.68
C GLY A 119 -3.85 12.33 -3.05
N VAL A 120 -2.69 12.97 -3.23
CA VAL A 120 -1.88 12.90 -4.45
C VAL A 120 -1.46 11.45 -4.74
N ALA A 121 -0.98 10.73 -3.71
CA ALA A 121 -0.54 9.35 -3.83
C ALA A 121 -1.67 8.45 -4.36
N LEU A 122 -2.88 8.58 -3.80
CA LEU A 122 -4.06 7.81 -4.20
C LEU A 122 -4.51 8.15 -5.63
N VAL A 123 -4.65 9.43 -5.97
CA VAL A 123 -5.08 9.85 -7.31
C VAL A 123 -4.14 9.31 -8.38
N LEU A 124 -2.83 9.46 -8.18
CA LEU A 124 -1.82 8.96 -9.11
C LEU A 124 -1.79 7.43 -9.17
N LEU A 125 -1.95 6.75 -8.04
CA LEU A 125 -1.98 5.29 -7.97
C LEU A 125 -3.20 4.74 -8.73
N TYR A 126 -4.39 5.27 -8.49
CA TYR A 126 -5.61 4.81 -9.15
C TYR A 126 -5.60 5.10 -10.64
N LEU A 127 -5.17 6.30 -11.04
CA LEU A 127 -4.99 6.66 -12.44
C LEU A 127 -4.04 5.67 -13.12
N TRP A 128 -2.87 5.45 -12.52
CA TRP A 128 -1.86 4.53 -13.04
C TRP A 128 -2.40 3.10 -13.14
N ALA A 129 -3.01 2.57 -12.09
CA ALA A 129 -3.54 1.22 -12.03
C ALA A 129 -4.63 1.01 -13.10
N PHE A 130 -5.53 1.99 -13.27
CA PHE A 130 -6.56 1.95 -14.30
C PHE A 130 -5.96 1.90 -15.71
N ILE A 131 -4.97 2.74 -16.00
CA ILE A 131 -4.30 2.75 -17.31
C ILE A 131 -3.57 1.43 -17.57
N MET A 132 -2.86 0.90 -16.57
CA MET A 132 -2.14 -0.37 -16.69
C MET A 132 -3.11 -1.53 -16.92
N ALA A 133 -4.18 -1.62 -16.13
CA ALA A 133 -5.23 -2.63 -16.29
C ALA A 133 -5.85 -2.57 -17.71
N PHE A 134 -6.23 -1.37 -18.16
CA PHE A 134 -6.78 -1.19 -19.51
C PHE A 134 -5.79 -1.59 -20.62
N ARG A 135 -4.51 -1.22 -20.49
CA ARG A 135 -3.48 -1.58 -21.48
C ARG A 135 -3.19 -3.07 -21.51
N MET A 136 -3.12 -3.71 -20.34
CA MET A 136 -2.90 -5.15 -20.23
C MET A 136 -4.08 -5.93 -20.80
N TRP A 137 -5.31 -5.52 -20.49
CA TRP A 137 -6.53 -6.08 -21.08
C TRP A 137 -6.51 -6.01 -22.61
N ARG A 138 -6.16 -4.85 -23.18
CA ARG A 138 -6.07 -4.67 -24.62
C ARG A 138 -4.91 -5.43 -25.29
N ARG A 139 -3.89 -5.85 -24.55
CA ARG A 139 -2.80 -6.71 -25.08
C ARG A 139 -3.21 -8.17 -25.03
N ALA A 140 -3.85 -8.62 -23.95
CA ALA A 140 -4.35 -9.99 -23.81
C ALA A 140 -5.38 -10.33 -24.89
N GLY A 141 -6.28 -9.40 -25.24
CA GLY A 141 -7.22 -9.60 -26.35
C GLY A 141 -6.63 -9.57 -27.76
N ARG A 142 -5.31 -9.36 -27.91
CA ARG A 142 -4.60 -9.30 -29.20
C ARG A 142 -3.70 -10.49 -29.47
N GLU A 143 -3.51 -11.41 -28.52
CA GLU A 143 -2.88 -12.70 -28.83
C GLU A 143 -3.91 -13.58 -29.56
N PRO A 144 -3.78 -13.78 -30.87
CA PRO A 144 -4.64 -14.72 -31.58
C PRO A 144 -4.23 -16.11 -31.11
N GLY A 145 -5.23 -16.97 -30.86
CA GLY A 145 -4.99 -18.38 -30.64
C GLY A 145 -3.99 -18.92 -31.65
N THR A 146 -3.06 -19.72 -31.15
CA THR A 146 -2.17 -20.59 -31.92
C THR A 146 -3.01 -21.35 -32.94
N ALA A 147 -3.13 -20.79 -34.14
CA ALA A 147 -3.71 -21.47 -35.28
C ALA A 147 -2.66 -22.42 -35.86
N SER A 148 -3.09 -23.67 -36.01
CA SER A 148 -2.51 -24.74 -36.82
C SER A 148 -1.40 -25.58 -36.18
N SER A 149 -1.84 -26.56 -35.39
CA SER A 149 -1.36 -27.94 -35.57
C SER A 149 -1.79 -28.50 -36.94
N ALA A 150 -1.04 -29.47 -37.44
CA ALA A 150 -1.23 -30.28 -38.67
C ALA A 150 -0.37 -29.87 -39.88
N GLY A 151 0.91 -30.23 -39.80
CA GLY A 151 1.65 -30.79 -40.92
C GLY A 151 1.86 -32.28 -40.65
#